data_AF-A0A259CQL3-F1
#
_entry.id   AF-A0A259CQL3-F1
#
_cell.length_a   1.000
_cell.length_b   1.000
_cell.length_c   1.000
_cell.angle_alpha   90.00
_cell.angle_beta   90.00
_cell.angle_gamma   90.00
#
_symmetry.space_group_name_H-M   'P 1'
#
loop_
_entity.id
_entity.type
_entity.pdbx_description
1 polymer ?
#
loop_
_entity_poly.entity_id
_entity_poly.type
_entity_poly.pdbx_seq_one_letter_code
_entity_poly.pdbx_strand_id
1 'polypeptide(L)'
;MADDSKKLYLELQMDELKAALGIEEEDSAREINKAKIAELKEIAAKNNREKNADVAKLYEDAAEYEKELEAFEKELEIITNNKFKEIAGALSKKFPDEARNYSEELKTVLIAGWTEFIEVDKTHPIEQLELIKETDFSDVVEKLSAVYPDHKGDFETDVRRILLKRWENLIAIKKEHIEEEMEEIYIAGLKPSFVKRIYKEFHGIS
;
A
#
# COMPACT_ATOMS: atom_id res chain seq x y z
N MET A 1 -62.24 -3.55 -49.77
CA MET A 1 -62.05 -4.90 -50.36
C MET A 1 -61.04 -4.94 -51.50
N ALA A 2 -60.96 -3.95 -52.41
CA ALA A 2 -59.96 -3.95 -53.49
C ALA A 2 -58.52 -3.59 -53.05
N ASP A 3 -58.36 -2.90 -51.91
CA ASP A 3 -57.06 -2.42 -51.42
C ASP A 3 -56.30 -3.50 -50.62
N ASP A 4 -57.01 -4.26 -49.76
CA ASP A 4 -56.43 -5.40 -49.03
C ASP A 4 -55.96 -6.52 -49.95
N SER A 5 -56.71 -6.79 -51.03
CA SER A 5 -56.29 -7.77 -52.04
C SER A 5 -55.02 -7.35 -52.78
N LYS A 6 -54.83 -6.04 -52.97
CA LYS A 6 -53.66 -5.48 -53.64
C LYS A 6 -52.43 -5.52 -52.72
N LYS A 7 -52.64 -5.26 -51.44
CA LYS A 7 -51.62 -5.36 -50.40
C LYS A 7 -51.15 -6.82 -50.22
N LEU A 8 -52.08 -7.77 -50.15
CA LEU A 8 -51.75 -9.20 -50.05
C LEU A 8 -50.99 -9.70 -51.28
N TYR A 9 -51.35 -9.21 -52.47
CA TYR A 9 -50.66 -9.58 -53.71
C TYR A 9 -49.23 -9.03 -53.78
N LEU A 10 -49.03 -7.78 -53.33
CA LEU A 10 -47.70 -7.16 -53.22
C LEU A 10 -46.81 -7.88 -52.20
N GLU A 11 -47.37 -8.30 -51.07
CA GLU A 11 -46.65 -9.10 -50.06
C GLU A 11 -46.22 -10.46 -50.63
N LEU A 12 -47.11 -11.16 -51.34
CA LEU A 12 -46.79 -12.43 -51.99
C LEU A 12 -45.67 -12.30 -53.03
N GLN A 13 -45.71 -11.24 -53.85
CA GLN A 13 -44.69 -10.97 -54.87
C GLN A 13 -43.32 -10.62 -54.25
N MET A 14 -43.32 -9.92 -53.12
CA MET A 14 -42.10 -9.64 -52.34
C MET A 14 -41.47 -10.92 -51.80
N ASP A 15 -42.28 -11.85 -51.28
CA ASP A 15 -41.79 -13.09 -50.70
C ASP A 15 -41.29 -14.07 -51.77
N GLU A 16 -41.94 -14.13 -52.94
CA GLU A 16 -41.44 -14.88 -54.10
C GLU A 16 -40.12 -14.29 -54.65
N LEU A 17 -39.98 -12.96 -54.67
CA LEU A 17 -38.73 -12.28 -55.06
C LEU A 17 -37.58 -12.59 -54.09
N LYS A 18 -37.84 -12.59 -52.78
CA LYS A 18 -36.83 -12.97 -51.77
C LYS A 18 -36.40 -14.43 -51.91
N ALA A 19 -37.36 -15.33 -52.15
CA ALA A 19 -37.09 -16.74 -52.37
C ALA A 19 -36.28 -16.98 -53.66
N ALA A 20 -36.61 -16.29 -54.76
CA ALA A 20 -35.91 -16.39 -56.04
C ALA A 20 -34.47 -15.82 -55.99
N LEU A 21 -34.22 -14.83 -55.13
CA LEU A 21 -32.91 -14.23 -54.91
C LEU A 21 -32.06 -14.96 -53.86
N GLY A 22 -32.58 -16.03 -53.25
CA GLY A 22 -31.86 -16.82 -52.22
C GLY A 22 -31.54 -16.02 -50.95
N ILE A 23 -32.36 -15.00 -50.63
CA ILE A 23 -32.16 -14.17 -49.45
C ILE A 23 -32.79 -14.90 -48.25
N GLU A 24 -32.01 -15.78 -47.61
CA GLU A 24 -32.34 -16.34 -46.29
C GLU A 24 -32.24 -15.26 -45.19
N GLU A 25 -33.08 -15.40 -44.16
CA GLU A 25 -33.39 -14.41 -43.12
C GLU A 25 -32.18 -13.68 -42.49
N GLU A 26 -32.36 -12.37 -42.25
CA GLU A 26 -31.44 -11.44 -41.57
C GLU A 26 -30.97 -11.89 -40.15
N ASP A 27 -31.57 -12.93 -39.57
CA ASP A 27 -31.33 -13.33 -38.18
C ASP A 27 -29.97 -14.04 -37.98
N SER A 28 -29.51 -14.84 -38.96
CA SER A 28 -28.18 -15.47 -38.89
C SER A 28 -27.04 -14.44 -38.92
N ALA A 29 -27.18 -13.39 -39.73
CA ALA A 29 -26.21 -12.30 -39.84
C ALA A 29 -26.19 -11.40 -38.58
N ARG A 30 -27.33 -11.24 -37.88
CA ARG A 30 -27.40 -10.49 -36.62
C ARG A 30 -26.76 -11.24 -35.45
N GLU A 31 -26.95 -12.54 -35.34
CA GLU A 31 -26.30 -13.35 -34.30
C GLU A 31 -24.79 -13.45 -34.50
N ILE A 32 -24.34 -13.65 -35.74
CA ILE A 32 -22.89 -13.65 -36.09
C ILE A 32 -22.24 -12.30 -35.74
N ASN A 33 -22.91 -11.18 -36.03
CA ASN A 33 -22.40 -9.86 -35.67
C ASN A 33 -22.36 -9.63 -34.15
N LYS A 34 -23.36 -10.12 -33.40
CA LYS A 34 -23.39 -9.99 -31.93
C LYS A 34 -22.27 -10.81 -31.27
N ALA A 35 -22.02 -12.03 -31.74
CA ALA A 35 -20.92 -12.87 -31.27
C ALA A 35 -19.55 -12.24 -31.57
N LYS A 36 -19.36 -11.71 -32.79
CA LYS A 36 -18.12 -11.04 -33.19
C LYS A 36 -17.86 -9.75 -32.41
N ILE A 37 -18.91 -8.98 -32.09
CA ILE A 37 -18.79 -7.80 -31.22
C ILE A 37 -18.44 -8.20 -29.78
N ALA A 38 -18.99 -9.31 -29.27
CA ALA A 38 -18.65 -9.82 -27.94
C ALA A 38 -17.19 -10.28 -27.87
N GLU A 39 -16.72 -11.03 -28.87
CA GLU A 39 -15.33 -11.49 -29.00
C GLU A 39 -14.36 -10.29 -29.11
N LEU A 40 -14.67 -9.28 -29.93
CA LEU A 40 -13.86 -8.07 -30.02
C LEU A 40 -13.82 -7.27 -28.71
N LYS A 41 -14.93 -7.22 -27.97
CA LYS A 41 -14.98 -6.60 -26.63
C LYS A 41 -14.14 -7.37 -25.62
N GLU A 42 -14.13 -8.70 -25.68
CA GLU A 42 -13.34 -9.55 -24.80
C GLU A 42 -11.83 -9.43 -25.09
N ILE A 43 -11.44 -9.41 -26.37
CA ILE A 43 -10.06 -9.15 -26.79
C ILE A 43 -9.61 -7.75 -26.37
N ALA A 44 -10.45 -6.73 -26.57
CA ALA A 44 -10.16 -5.36 -26.14
C ALA A 44 -10.05 -5.26 -24.61
N ALA A 45 -10.92 -5.94 -23.86
CA ALA A 45 -10.86 -6.00 -22.41
C ALA A 45 -9.58 -6.67 -21.91
N LYS A 46 -9.16 -7.76 -22.57
CA LYS A 46 -7.92 -8.46 -22.26
C LYS A 46 -6.68 -7.61 -22.55
N ASN A 47 -6.62 -6.97 -23.73
CA ASN A 47 -5.53 -6.06 -24.08
C ASN A 47 -5.46 -4.85 -23.13
N ASN A 48 -6.60 -4.31 -22.70
CA ASN A 48 -6.63 -3.23 -21.72
C ASN A 48 -6.18 -3.71 -20.34
N ARG A 49 -6.53 -4.94 -19.95
CA ARG A 49 -6.06 -5.54 -18.68
C ARG A 49 -4.55 -5.76 -18.68
N GLU A 50 -3.97 -6.22 -19.78
CA GLU A 50 -2.52 -6.41 -19.93
C GLU A 50 -1.79 -5.06 -19.86
N LYS A 51 -2.26 -4.04 -20.59
CA LYS A 51 -1.71 -2.68 -20.50
C LYS A 51 -1.83 -2.07 -19.10
N ASN A 52 -2.96 -2.30 -18.42
CA ASN A 52 -3.16 -1.85 -17.05
C ASN A 52 -2.25 -2.58 -16.07
N ALA A 53 -1.91 -3.85 -16.31
CA ALA A 53 -0.96 -4.60 -15.49
C ALA A 53 0.45 -3.99 -15.60
N ASP A 54 0.90 -3.67 -16.82
CA ASP A 54 2.22 -3.07 -17.02
C ASP A 54 2.32 -1.67 -16.40
N VAL A 55 1.24 -0.87 -16.48
CA VAL A 55 1.17 0.42 -15.79
C VAL A 55 1.11 0.24 -14.27
N ALA A 56 0.34 -0.74 -13.76
CA ALA A 56 0.25 -0.99 -12.33
C ALA A 56 1.60 -1.39 -11.72
N LYS A 57 2.41 -2.18 -12.43
CA LYS A 57 3.77 -2.56 -11.99
C LYS A 57 4.67 -1.38 -11.69
N LEU A 58 4.54 -0.28 -12.44
CA LEU A 58 5.32 0.94 -12.21
C LEU A 58 5.02 1.60 -10.85
N TYR A 59 3.98 1.16 -10.14
CA TYR A 59 3.59 1.67 -8.83
C TYR A 59 3.73 0.62 -7.71
N GLU A 60 4.19 -0.61 -8.01
CA GLU A 60 4.28 -1.69 -7.01
C GLU A 60 5.21 -1.30 -5.86
N ASP A 61 6.41 -0.81 -6.17
CA ASP A 61 7.41 -0.41 -5.17
C ASP A 61 6.92 0.79 -4.34
N ALA A 62 6.36 1.81 -5.00
CA ALA A 62 5.73 2.94 -4.32
C ALA A 62 4.58 2.51 -3.39
N ALA A 63 3.75 1.55 -3.80
CA ALA A 63 2.66 1.03 -2.98
C ALA A 63 3.17 0.25 -1.76
N GLU A 64 4.27 -0.49 -1.90
CA GLU A 64 4.92 -1.16 -0.78
C GLU A 64 5.46 -0.14 0.22
N TYR A 65 6.16 0.89 -0.25
CA TYR A 65 6.64 1.97 0.62
C TYR A 65 5.51 2.76 1.28
N GLU A 66 4.40 3.02 0.60
CA GLU A 66 3.22 3.67 1.19
C GLU A 66 2.62 2.82 2.33
N LYS A 67 2.56 1.50 2.14
CA LYS A 67 2.05 0.58 3.16
C LYS A 67 2.97 0.52 4.37
N GLU A 68 4.28 0.46 4.16
CA GLU A 68 5.27 0.51 5.24
C GLU A 68 5.26 1.86 5.96
N LEU A 69 5.12 2.97 5.22
CA LEU A 69 4.99 4.30 5.79
C LEU A 69 3.78 4.38 6.72
N GLU A 70 2.61 3.90 6.29
CA GLU A 70 1.40 3.87 7.13
C GLU A 70 1.62 3.01 8.39
N ALA A 71 2.36 1.91 8.29
CA ALA A 71 2.70 1.08 9.44
C ALA A 71 3.62 1.84 10.41
N PHE A 72 4.69 2.48 9.93
CA PHE A 72 5.59 3.27 10.77
C PHE A 72 4.91 4.47 11.43
N GLU A 73 4.00 5.16 10.72
CA GLU A 73 3.24 6.28 11.31
C GLU A 73 2.34 5.80 12.46
N LYS A 74 1.71 4.63 12.32
CA LYS A 74 0.93 4.00 13.41
C LYS A 74 1.80 3.50 14.56
N GLU A 75 2.97 2.93 14.27
CA GLU A 75 3.93 2.53 15.30
C GLU A 75 4.44 3.76 16.08
N LEU A 76 4.75 4.86 15.39
CA LEU A 76 5.16 6.13 16.01
C LEU A 76 4.06 6.70 16.92
N GLU A 77 2.79 6.63 16.49
CA GLU A 77 1.65 7.02 17.32
C GLU A 77 1.60 6.21 18.63
N ILE A 78 1.84 4.89 18.54
CA ILE A 78 1.90 4.02 19.72
C ILE A 78 3.06 4.42 20.63
N ILE A 79 4.26 4.63 20.07
CA ILE A 79 5.45 5.06 20.81
C ILE A 79 5.23 6.42 21.48
N THR A 80 4.44 7.31 20.88
CA THR A 80 4.20 8.66 21.43
C THR A 80 3.18 8.63 22.55
N ASN A 81 2.06 7.91 22.37
CA ASN A 81 0.89 8.04 23.22
C ASN A 81 0.81 7.02 24.36
N ASN A 82 1.61 5.95 24.31
CA ASN A 82 1.58 4.90 25.35
C ASN A 82 2.62 5.17 26.45
N LYS A 83 2.31 4.67 27.65
CA LYS A 83 3.31 4.60 28.73
C LYS A 83 4.48 3.75 28.27
N PHE A 84 5.70 4.15 28.64
CA PHE A 84 6.91 3.53 28.12
C PHE A 84 6.92 2.00 28.26
N LYS A 85 6.61 1.49 29.45
CA LYS A 85 6.54 0.06 29.75
C LYS A 85 5.49 -0.72 28.95
N GLU A 86 4.49 -0.04 28.41
CA GLU A 86 3.37 -0.64 27.68
C GLU A 86 3.60 -0.64 26.16
N ILE A 87 4.61 0.09 25.65
CA ILE A 87 4.86 0.26 24.21
C ILE A 87 5.02 -1.09 23.51
N ALA A 88 5.90 -1.97 24.00
CA ALA A 88 6.16 -3.27 23.35
C ALA A 88 4.90 -4.13 23.26
N GLY A 89 4.08 -4.14 24.31
CA GLY A 89 2.80 -4.85 24.33
C GLY A 89 1.76 -4.23 23.41
N ALA A 90 1.69 -2.89 23.35
CA ALA A 90 0.78 -2.17 22.46
C ALA A 90 1.11 -2.40 20.98
N LEU A 91 2.40 -2.40 20.61
CA LEU A 91 2.87 -2.73 19.27
C LEU A 91 2.53 -4.17 18.89
N SER A 92 2.86 -5.14 19.74
CA SER A 92 2.58 -6.56 19.50
C SER A 92 1.08 -6.84 19.33
N LYS A 93 0.22 -6.09 20.03
CA LYS A 93 -1.23 -6.20 19.90
C LYS A 93 -1.75 -5.59 18.59
N LYS A 94 -1.19 -4.47 18.15
CA LYS A 94 -1.62 -3.75 16.94
C LYS A 94 -1.13 -4.45 15.67
N PHE A 95 0.09 -4.99 15.73
CA PHE A 95 0.78 -5.66 14.65
C PHE A 95 1.14 -7.08 15.10
N PRO A 96 0.14 -7.99 15.13
CA PRO A 96 0.39 -9.37 15.51
C PRO A 96 1.20 -10.05 14.42
N ASP A 97 2.49 -10.23 14.67
CA ASP A 97 3.42 -10.97 13.84
C ASP A 97 4.22 -11.91 14.75
N GLU A 98 4.05 -13.22 14.55
CA GLU A 98 4.70 -14.25 15.37
C GLU A 98 6.23 -14.24 15.22
N ALA A 99 6.76 -13.64 14.15
CA ALA A 99 8.20 -13.54 13.91
C ALA A 99 8.84 -12.27 14.53
N ARG A 100 8.05 -11.24 14.89
CA ARG A 100 8.58 -9.98 15.44
C ARG A 100 8.56 -9.98 16.96
N ASN A 101 9.70 -9.64 17.56
CA ASN A 101 9.83 -9.38 18.99
C ASN A 101 10.07 -7.89 19.22
N TYR A 102 8.97 -7.12 19.36
CA TYR A 102 9.05 -5.68 19.59
C TYR A 102 9.86 -5.28 20.83
N SER A 103 9.88 -6.12 21.87
CA SER A 103 10.69 -5.84 23.07
C SER A 103 12.19 -5.86 22.75
N GLU A 104 12.65 -6.84 21.99
CA GLU A 104 14.05 -6.95 21.55
C GLU A 104 14.42 -5.90 20.50
N GLU A 105 13.53 -5.59 19.56
CA GLU A 105 13.74 -4.55 18.56
C GLU A 105 13.92 -3.19 19.23
N LEU A 106 13.00 -2.80 20.12
CA LEU A 106 13.07 -1.53 20.85
C LEU A 106 14.31 -1.45 21.75
N LYS A 107 14.69 -2.57 22.38
CA LYS A 107 15.91 -2.63 23.19
C LYS A 107 17.17 -2.44 22.33
N THR A 108 17.22 -3.06 21.16
CA THR A 108 18.32 -2.87 20.20
C THR A 108 18.44 -1.41 19.77
N VAL A 109 17.31 -0.77 19.42
CA VAL A 109 17.29 0.65 19.05
C VAL A 109 17.78 1.52 20.20
N LEU A 110 17.34 1.22 21.42
CA LEU A 110 17.75 1.94 22.61
C LEU A 110 19.26 1.81 22.86
N ILE A 111 19.80 0.59 22.79
CA ILE A 111 21.25 0.35 22.96
C ILE A 111 22.05 1.14 21.91
N ALA A 112 21.62 1.15 20.65
CA ALA A 112 22.28 1.89 19.59
C ALA A 112 22.25 3.40 19.85
N GLY A 113 21.09 3.96 20.19
CA GLY A 113 20.96 5.40 20.49
C GLY A 113 21.72 5.82 21.74
N TRP A 114 21.78 4.97 22.77
CA TRP A 114 22.56 5.25 23.97
C TRP A 114 24.07 5.16 23.71
N THR A 115 24.48 4.27 22.80
CA THR A 115 25.87 4.20 22.33
C THR A 115 26.27 5.51 21.61
N GLU A 116 25.40 6.08 20.78
CA GLU A 116 25.61 7.40 20.16
C GLU A 116 25.80 8.50 21.22
N PHE A 117 24.96 8.52 22.26
CA PHE A 117 25.08 9.48 23.37
C PHE A 117 26.42 9.40 24.12
N ILE A 118 27.02 8.20 24.20
CA ILE A 118 28.31 7.99 24.86
C ILE A 118 29.47 8.32 23.94
N GLU A 119 29.49 7.72 22.74
CA GLU A 119 30.65 7.74 21.85
C GLU A 119 30.75 9.03 21.05
N VAL A 120 29.61 9.56 20.59
CA VAL A 120 29.54 10.74 19.73
C VAL A 120 29.30 11.98 20.57
N ASP A 121 28.20 12.01 21.32
CA ASP A 121 27.80 13.22 22.05
C ASP A 121 28.54 13.40 23.37
N LYS A 122 29.09 12.31 23.93
CA LYS A 122 29.81 12.29 25.21
C LYS A 122 29.00 12.88 26.37
N THR A 123 27.69 12.62 26.37
CA THR A 123 26.74 13.18 27.32
C THR A 123 26.39 12.22 28.46
N HIS A 124 26.56 10.91 28.25
CA HIS A 124 26.15 9.88 29.20
C HIS A 124 27.32 8.97 29.60
N PRO A 125 27.33 8.42 30.83
CA PRO A 125 28.32 7.45 31.29
C PRO A 125 28.10 6.05 30.69
N ILE A 126 29.18 5.28 30.55
CA ILE A 126 29.14 3.92 29.96
C ILE A 126 28.37 2.93 30.83
N GLU A 127 28.38 3.12 32.15
CA GLU A 127 27.69 2.28 33.12
C GLU A 127 26.17 2.27 32.90
N GLN A 128 25.60 3.37 32.37
CA GLN A 128 24.18 3.41 31.99
C GLN A 128 23.88 2.49 30.81
N LEU A 129 24.77 2.40 29.83
CA LEU A 129 24.62 1.50 28.68
C LEU A 129 24.70 0.03 29.12
N GLU A 130 25.60 -0.29 30.04
CA GLU A 130 25.69 -1.64 30.62
C GLU A 130 24.38 -2.02 31.33
N LEU A 131 23.85 -1.11 32.16
CA LEU A 131 22.57 -1.33 32.83
C LEU A 131 21.40 -1.52 31.85
N ILE A 132 21.38 -0.76 30.75
CA ILE A 132 20.36 -0.90 29.69
C ILE A 132 20.47 -2.28 29.02
N LYS A 133 21.68 -2.75 28.72
CA LYS A 133 21.90 -4.08 28.11
C LYS A 133 21.39 -5.21 28.99
N GLU A 134 21.54 -5.09 30.31
CA GLU A 134 21.12 -6.10 31.29
C GLU A 134 19.63 -6.02 31.68
N THR A 135 18.90 -5.00 31.20
CA THR A 135 17.53 -4.73 31.64
C THR A 135 16.51 -4.99 30.54
N ASP A 136 15.38 -5.60 30.91
CA ASP A 136 14.25 -5.77 30.00
C ASP A 136 13.69 -4.40 29.59
N PHE A 137 13.29 -4.28 28.32
CA PHE A 137 12.89 -3.00 27.74
C PHE A 137 11.84 -2.26 28.59
N SER A 138 10.83 -2.97 29.09
CA SER A 138 9.74 -2.39 29.89
C SER A 138 10.20 -1.70 31.17
N ASP A 139 11.35 -2.11 31.70
CA ASP A 139 11.80 -1.77 33.06
C ASP A 139 13.01 -0.81 33.02
N VAL A 140 13.54 -0.48 31.84
CA VAL A 140 14.76 0.31 31.68
C VAL A 140 14.67 1.66 32.40
N VAL A 141 13.57 2.39 32.21
CA VAL A 141 13.37 3.71 32.82
C VAL A 141 13.32 3.61 34.34
N GLU A 142 12.61 2.61 34.87
CA GLU A 142 12.48 2.40 36.33
C GLU A 142 13.84 2.05 36.95
N LYS A 143 14.61 1.16 36.30
CA LYS A 143 15.95 0.79 36.79
C LYS A 143 16.96 1.93 36.69
N LEU A 144 16.98 2.69 35.59
CA LEU A 144 17.88 3.84 35.45
C LEU A 144 17.59 4.89 36.53
N SER A 145 16.30 5.19 36.75
CA SER A 145 15.88 6.16 37.77
C SER A 145 16.23 5.70 39.19
N ALA A 146 16.16 4.39 39.47
CA ALA A 146 16.51 3.82 40.76
C ALA A 146 18.02 3.84 41.04
N VAL A 147 18.85 3.55 40.04
CA VAL A 147 20.32 3.51 40.18
C VAL A 147 20.93 4.92 40.15
N TYR A 148 20.32 5.85 39.43
CA TYR A 148 20.80 7.22 39.25
C TYR A 148 19.76 8.26 39.71
N PRO A 149 19.41 8.31 41.01
CA PRO A 149 18.39 9.22 41.53
C PRO A 149 18.79 10.71 41.44
N ASP A 150 20.09 10.99 41.39
CA ASP A 150 20.64 12.35 41.27
C ASP A 150 20.76 12.83 39.81
N HIS A 151 20.27 12.04 38.84
CA HIS A 151 20.26 12.43 37.44
C HIS A 151 19.41 13.70 37.23
N LYS A 152 19.98 14.72 36.59
CA LYS A 152 19.31 16.03 36.40
C LYS A 152 18.24 16.03 35.29
N GLY A 153 18.20 14.99 34.46
CA GLY A 153 17.23 14.82 33.38
C GLY A 153 16.11 13.86 33.72
N ASP A 154 15.32 13.53 32.71
CA ASP A 154 14.28 12.50 32.78
C ASP A 154 14.64 11.37 31.83
N PHE A 155 14.95 10.20 32.39
CA PHE A 155 15.29 9.01 31.63
C PHE A 155 14.14 8.58 30.71
N GLU A 156 12.88 8.78 31.09
CA GLU A 156 11.77 8.46 30.19
C GLU A 156 11.82 9.32 28.93
N THR A 157 12.01 10.63 29.11
CA THR A 157 12.16 11.57 28.00
C THR A 157 13.35 11.24 27.10
N ASP A 158 14.52 10.94 27.68
CA ASP A 158 15.73 10.63 26.91
C ASP A 158 15.60 9.33 26.11
N VAL A 159 15.08 8.27 26.74
CA VAL A 159 14.84 6.98 26.09
C VAL A 159 13.77 7.12 25.01
N ARG A 160 12.67 7.83 25.28
CA ARG A 160 11.60 8.06 24.31
C ARG A 160 12.08 8.87 23.12
N ARG A 161 12.92 9.89 23.34
CA ARG A 161 13.53 10.69 22.25
C ARG A 161 14.33 9.82 21.28
N ILE A 162 15.07 8.82 21.77
CA ILE A 162 15.79 7.88 20.90
C ILE A 162 14.81 7.14 19.99
N LEU A 163 13.73 6.60 20.55
CA LEU A 163 12.71 5.87 19.79
C LEU A 163 12.02 6.80 18.78
N LEU A 164 11.58 7.98 19.20
CA LEU A 164 10.93 8.96 18.32
C LEU A 164 11.83 9.34 17.14
N LYS A 165 13.08 9.76 17.41
CA LYS A 165 14.06 10.11 16.37
C LYS A 165 14.27 8.96 15.38
N ARG A 166 14.33 7.71 15.87
CA ARG A 166 14.49 6.54 15.00
C ARG A 166 13.30 6.34 14.06
N TRP A 167 12.07 6.39 14.58
CA TRP A 167 10.87 6.21 13.77
C TRP A 167 10.62 7.39 12.83
N GLU A 168 10.86 8.63 13.27
CA GLU A 168 10.81 9.82 12.42
C GLU A 168 11.77 9.70 11.23
N ASN A 169 12.99 9.21 11.45
CA ASN A 169 13.95 8.96 10.38
C ASN A 169 13.47 7.87 9.41
N LEU A 170 12.88 6.77 9.91
CA LEU A 170 12.32 5.73 9.04
C LEU A 170 11.19 6.26 8.17
N ILE A 171 10.30 7.07 8.75
CA ILE A 171 9.21 7.74 8.04
C ILE A 171 9.76 8.70 6.98
N ALA A 172 10.80 9.48 7.30
CA ALA A 172 11.42 10.40 6.36
C ALA A 172 12.03 9.67 5.16
N ILE A 173 12.79 8.59 5.41
CA ILE A 173 13.37 7.75 4.35
C ILE A 173 12.29 7.15 3.46
N LYS A 174 11.19 6.67 4.03
CA LYS A 174 10.09 6.11 3.22
C LYS A 174 9.37 7.16 2.39
N LYS A 175 9.21 8.39 2.91
CA LYS A 175 8.68 9.51 2.13
C LYS A 175 9.59 9.87 0.96
N GLU A 176 10.90 9.88 1.17
CA GLU A 176 11.90 10.10 0.13
C GLU A 176 11.83 9.02 -0.97
N HIS A 177 11.83 7.73 -0.60
CA HIS A 177 11.69 6.65 -1.59
C HIS A 177 10.39 6.76 -2.39
N ILE A 178 9.25 7.08 -1.74
CA ILE A 178 7.99 7.30 -2.46
C ILE A 178 8.14 8.44 -3.46
N GLU A 179 8.78 9.55 -3.08
CA GLU A 179 9.00 10.69 -3.96
C GLU A 179 9.88 10.31 -5.17
N GLU A 180 10.95 9.54 -4.95
CA GLU A 180 11.82 9.00 -6.01
C GLU A 180 11.02 8.15 -7.00
N GLU A 181 10.22 7.18 -6.52
CA GLU A 181 9.36 6.35 -7.38
C GLU A 181 8.35 7.19 -8.19
N MET A 182 7.76 8.22 -7.56
CA MET A 182 6.86 9.13 -8.30
C MET A 182 7.59 9.93 -9.38
N GLU A 183 8.84 10.34 -9.11
CA GLU A 183 9.66 11.04 -10.08
C GLU A 183 10.04 10.14 -11.26
N GLU A 184 10.38 8.87 -11.01
CA GLU A 184 10.64 7.89 -12.07
C GLU A 184 9.43 7.69 -13.00
N ILE A 185 8.24 7.52 -12.41
CA ILE A 185 6.97 7.45 -13.17
C ILE A 185 6.77 8.70 -14.02
N TYR A 186 7.07 9.88 -13.45
CA TYR A 186 6.95 11.15 -14.15
C TYR A 186 7.93 11.28 -15.31
N ILE A 187 9.20 10.89 -15.11
CA ILE A 187 10.25 10.88 -16.14
C ILE A 187 9.88 9.92 -17.28
N ALA A 188 9.23 8.80 -16.98
CA ALA A 188 8.67 7.87 -17.97
C ALA A 188 7.50 8.48 -18.78
N GLY A 189 7.09 9.72 -18.49
CA GLY A 189 6.06 10.46 -19.20
C GLY A 189 4.64 10.17 -18.74
N LEU A 190 4.47 9.47 -17.62
CA LEU A 190 3.17 9.15 -17.03
C LEU A 190 2.90 10.05 -15.82
N LYS A 191 1.64 10.38 -15.59
CA LYS A 191 1.26 11.11 -14.38
C LYS A 191 1.19 10.12 -13.20
N PRO A 192 1.90 10.33 -12.08
CA PRO A 192 1.88 9.39 -10.96
C PRO A 192 0.47 9.11 -10.41
N SER A 193 -0.39 10.13 -10.34
CA SER A 193 -1.79 9.96 -9.94
C SER A 193 -2.61 9.06 -10.88
N PHE A 194 -2.25 9.03 -12.17
CA PHE A 194 -2.88 8.14 -13.15
C PHE A 194 -2.43 6.70 -12.90
N VAL A 195 -1.13 6.48 -12.74
CA VAL A 195 -0.55 5.16 -12.48
C VAL A 195 -1.08 4.59 -11.17
N LYS A 196 -1.09 5.37 -10.09
CA LYS A 196 -1.72 5.01 -8.80
C LYS A 196 -3.17 4.58 -8.95
N ARG A 197 -3.96 5.29 -9.76
CA ARG A 197 -5.36 4.94 -10.00
C ARG A 197 -5.48 3.60 -10.73
N ILE A 198 -4.68 3.39 -11.78
CA ILE A 198 -4.67 2.12 -12.51
C ILE A 198 -4.24 0.96 -11.61
N TYR A 199 -3.22 1.17 -10.77
CA TYR A 199 -2.80 0.20 -9.74
C TYR A 199 -3.96 -0.17 -8.82
N LYS A 200 -4.64 0.83 -8.24
CA LYS A 200 -5.81 0.61 -7.38
C LYS A 200 -6.93 -0.16 -8.08
N GLU A 201 -7.29 0.25 -9.30
CA GLU A 201 -8.31 -0.42 -10.10
C GLU A 201 -7.92 -1.87 -10.43
N PHE A 202 -6.65 -2.12 -10.77
CA PHE A 202 -6.13 -3.43 -11.12
C PHE A 202 -6.14 -4.39 -9.93
N HIS A 203 -5.79 -3.91 -8.73
CA HIS A 203 -5.77 -4.70 -7.49
C HIS A 203 -7.11 -4.67 -6.72
N GLY A 204 -8.12 -3.93 -7.20
CA GLY A 204 -9.43 -3.83 -6.54
C GLY A 204 -9.41 -3.07 -5.22
N ILE A 205 -8.47 -2.13 -5.06
CA ILE A 205 -8.29 -1.31 -3.85
C ILE A 205 -9.13 -0.03 -4.01
N SER A 206 -10.10 0.19 -3.12
CA SER A 206 -10.92 1.41 -3.05
C SER A 206 -10.22 2.50 -2.23
#